data_AF-A0A529M8N8-F1
#
_entry.id   AF-A0A529M8N8-F1
#
_cell.length_a   1.000
_cell.length_b   1.000
_cell.length_c   1.000
_cell.angle_alpha   90.00
_cell.angle_beta   90.00
_cell.angle_gamma   90.00
#
_symmetry.space_group_name_H-M   'P 1'
#
loop_
_entity.id
_entity.type
_entity.pdbx_description
1 polymer ?
#
loop_
_entity_poly.entity_id
_entity_poly.type
_entity_poly.pdbx_seq_one_letter_code
_entity_poly.pdbx_strand_id
1 'polypeptide(L)'
;MYRAVTRNIEVLVRPFYLEDRSDPSENRYVWGYQVTIDNRSDDFVQLLSRYWHITDGQGRVEEVRGAGVVGDQPELNPGDSYQYTSGCPLSTPSGIMVGHYT
;
A
#
# COMPACT_ATOMS: atom_id res chain seq x y z
N MET A 1 -2.66 12.00 3.56
CA MET A 1 -2.92 10.77 4.37
C MET A 1 -4.24 10.22 3.90
N TYR A 2 -4.29 8.93 3.58
CA TYR A 2 -5.49 8.25 3.07
C TYR A 2 -5.98 7.22 4.08
N ARG A 3 -7.28 6.95 4.09
CA ARG A 3 -7.93 6.07 5.06
C ARG A 3 -9.10 5.33 4.41
N ALA A 4 -9.25 4.05 4.73
CA ALA A 4 -10.44 3.26 4.45
C ALA A 4 -10.76 2.36 5.63
N VAL A 5 -12.04 2.09 5.88
CA VAL A 5 -12.50 1.15 6.91
C VAL A 5 -13.46 0.15 6.27
N THR A 6 -13.18 -1.13 6.45
CA THR A 6 -14.00 -2.24 5.94
C THR A 6 -14.15 -3.27 7.05
N ARG A 7 -15.40 -3.60 7.44
CA ARG A 7 -15.67 -4.57 8.53
C ARG A 7 -14.90 -4.26 9.82
N ASN A 8 -14.83 -2.97 10.18
CA ASN A 8 -14.06 -2.45 11.33
C ASN A 8 -12.55 -2.71 11.29
N ILE A 9 -12.00 -3.10 10.13
CA ILE A 9 -10.56 -3.10 9.89
C ILE A 9 -10.23 -1.77 9.21
N GLU A 10 -9.37 -0.97 9.84
CA GLU A 10 -8.93 0.32 9.30
C GLU A 10 -7.58 0.18 8.61
N VAL A 11 -7.49 0.73 7.39
CA VAL A 11 -6.24 0.84 6.64
C VAL A 11 -5.90 2.31 6.46
N LEU A 12 -4.74 2.72 6.96
CA LEU A 12 -4.17 4.05 6.82
C LEU A 12 -2.97 4.00 5.89
N VAL A 13 -2.88 4.95 4.96
CA VAL A 13 -1.76 5.03 4.02
C VAL A 13 -1.16 6.43 4.01
N ARG A 14 0.16 6.50 4.19
CA ARG A 14 0.96 7.72 4.05
C ARG A 14 2.00 7.54 2.95
N PRO A 15 1.79 8.11 1.75
CA PRO A 15 2.83 8.16 0.73
C PRO A 15 3.83 9.29 1.04
N PHE A 16 5.05 9.11 0.55
CA PHE A 16 6.13 10.09 0.60
C PHE A 16 7.06 9.88 -0.58
N TYR A 17 7.62 10.97 -1.11
CA TYR A 17 8.55 10.92 -2.23
C TYR A 17 9.96 10.54 -1.74
N LEU A 18 10.64 9.65 -2.47
CA LEU A 18 12.01 9.22 -2.17
C LEU A 18 12.98 9.90 -3.16
N GLU A 19 13.45 11.09 -2.80
CA GLU A 19 14.33 11.91 -3.65
C GLU A 19 15.63 11.17 -3.99
N ASP A 20 16.30 10.57 -2.99
CA ASP A 20 17.55 9.80 -3.17
C ASP A 20 17.44 8.57 -4.08
N ARG A 21 16.22 8.12 -4.38
CA ARG A 21 15.94 6.97 -5.26
C ARG A 21 15.36 7.40 -6.60
N SER A 22 15.09 8.68 -6.77
CA SER A 22 14.45 9.24 -7.95
C SER A 22 15.46 9.94 -8.85
N ASP A 23 15.12 10.03 -10.14
CA ASP A 23 15.83 10.82 -11.13
C ASP A 23 14.80 11.42 -12.08
N PRO A 24 14.32 12.66 -11.81
CA PRO A 24 13.34 13.31 -12.66
C PRO A 24 13.82 13.55 -14.10
N SER A 25 15.14 13.66 -14.32
CA SER A 25 15.71 13.86 -15.67
C SER A 25 15.54 12.63 -16.56
N GLU A 26 15.53 11.44 -15.95
CA GLU A 26 15.30 10.14 -16.58
C GLU A 26 13.84 9.65 -16.41
N ASN A 27 12.92 10.53 -16.01
CA ASN A 27 11.53 10.20 -15.71
C ASN A 27 11.36 9.05 -14.70
N ARG A 28 12.26 8.91 -13.73
CA ARG A 28 12.19 7.89 -12.68
C ARG A 28 11.76 8.52 -11.36
N TYR A 29 10.55 8.23 -10.91
CA TYR A 29 10.00 8.77 -9.66
C TYR A 29 9.68 7.63 -8.70
N VAL A 30 10.40 7.53 -7.60
CA VAL A 30 10.18 6.49 -6.59
C VAL A 30 9.38 7.05 -5.44
N TRP A 31 8.23 6.44 -5.19
CA TRP A 31 7.36 6.77 -4.06
C TRP A 31 7.48 5.69 -3.00
N GLY A 32 7.72 6.08 -1.76
CA GLY A 32 7.50 5.23 -0.59
C GLY A 32 6.07 5.37 -0.10
N TYR A 33 5.53 4.32 0.51
CA TYR A 33 4.27 4.40 1.24
C TYR A 33 4.33 3.54 2.49
N GLN A 34 3.84 4.10 3.59
CA GLN A 34 3.65 3.40 4.85
C GLN A 34 2.17 3.06 5.00
N VAL A 35 1.88 1.78 5.23
CA VAL A 35 0.53 1.28 5.50
C VAL A 35 0.44 0.86 6.96
N THR A 36 -0.62 1.27 7.63
CA THR A 36 -1.01 0.75 8.95
C THR A 36 -2.37 0.07 8.82
N ILE A 37 -2.48 -1.15 9.33
CA ILE A 37 -3.69 -1.96 9.35
C ILE A 37 -4.08 -2.17 10.81
N ASP A 38 -5.17 -1.55 11.24
CA ASP A 38 -5.70 -1.68 12.59
C ASP A 38 -6.91 -2.62 12.58
N ASN A 39 -6.84 -3.72 13.34
CA ASN A 39 -8.00 -4.56 13.57
C ASN A 39 -8.85 -3.97 14.70
N ARG A 40 -9.90 -3.22 14.35
CA ARG A 40 -10.87 -2.67 15.33
C ARG A 40 -12.16 -3.48 15.37
N SER A 41 -12.14 -4.68 14.80
CA SER A 41 -13.22 -5.66 14.92
C SER A 41 -13.05 -6.46 16.21
N ASP A 42 -14.06 -7.28 16.53
CA ASP A 42 -14.02 -8.22 17.65
C ASP A 42 -13.54 -9.62 17.21
N ASP A 43 -13.13 -9.76 15.94
CA ASP A 43 -12.70 -11.03 15.34
C ASP A 43 -11.18 -11.07 15.14
N PHE A 44 -10.61 -12.28 15.18
CA PHE A 44 -9.26 -12.54 14.68
C PHE A 44 -9.25 -12.47 13.16
N VAL A 45 -8.22 -11.83 12.57
CA VAL A 45 -8.04 -11.76 11.13
C VAL A 45 -6.60 -12.04 10.73
N GLN A 46 -6.41 -12.58 9.52
CA GLN A 46 -5.09 -12.78 8.93
C GLN A 46 -5.07 -12.18 7.53
N LEU A 47 -4.04 -11.40 7.22
CA LEU A 47 -3.82 -10.91 5.86
C LEU A 47 -3.17 -12.02 5.04
N LEU A 48 -3.87 -12.48 4.00
CA LEU A 48 -3.43 -13.57 3.14
C LEU A 48 -2.77 -13.04 1.86
N SER A 49 -3.37 -12.04 1.22
CA SER A 49 -2.87 -11.53 -0.06
C SER A 49 -3.23 -10.07 -0.30
N ARG A 50 -2.60 -9.48 -1.32
CA ARG A 50 -2.84 -8.11 -1.76
C ARG A 50 -3.07 -8.05 -3.26
N TYR A 51 -3.86 -7.06 -3.66
CA TYR A 51 -3.98 -6.60 -5.02
C TYR A 51 -3.84 -5.08 -5.07
N TRP A 52 -3.06 -4.59 -6.03
CA TRP A 52 -2.93 -3.17 -6.36
C TRP A 52 -3.23 -2.94 -7.84
N HIS A 53 -4.00 -1.90 -8.11
CA HIS A 53 -4.23 -1.27 -9.40
C HIS A 53 -3.57 0.11 -9.37
N ILE A 54 -2.49 0.26 -10.12
CA ILE A 54 -1.63 1.45 -10.12
C ILE A 54 -1.83 2.16 -11.45
N THR A 55 -2.17 3.45 -11.42
CA THR A 55 -2.36 4.28 -12.61
C THR A 55 -1.39 5.44 -12.56
N ASP A 56 -0.53 5.55 -13.57
CA ASP A 56 0.43 6.65 -13.68
C ASP A 56 -0.23 7.94 -14.22
N GLY A 57 0.52 9.04 -14.25
CA GLY A 57 0.04 10.34 -14.71
C GLY A 57 -0.31 10.41 -16.20
N GLN A 58 0.02 9.38 -16.98
CA GLN A 58 -0.32 9.23 -18.39
C GLN A 58 -1.51 8.26 -18.60
N GLY A 59 -2.08 7.73 -17.52
CA GLY A 59 -3.19 6.79 -17.56
C GLY A 59 -2.76 5.34 -17.85
N ARG A 60 -1.46 5.03 -17.81
CA ARG A 60 -0.99 3.64 -17.95
C ARG A 60 -1.28 2.90 -16.65
N VAL A 61 -1.69 1.65 -16.78
CA VAL A 61 -2.11 0.80 -15.66
C VAL A 61 -1.11 -0.33 -15.45
N GLU A 62 -0.74 -0.56 -14.20
CA GLU A 62 -0.03 -1.75 -13.73
C GLU A 62 -0.85 -2.42 -12.63
N GLU A 63 -0.96 -3.75 -12.70
CA GLU A 63 -1.62 -4.56 -11.69
C GLU A 63 -0.60 -5.43 -10.95
N VAL A 64 -0.61 -5.37 -9.62
CA VAL A 64 0.27 -6.18 -8.78
C VAL A 64 -0.57 -7.08 -7.89
N ARG A 65 -0.29 -8.38 -7.93
CA ARG A 65 -0.90 -9.40 -7.07
C ARG A 65 0.18 -10.17 -6.35
N GLY A 66 -0.07 -10.55 -5.10
CA GLY A 66 0.89 -11.38 -4.37
C GLY A 66 0.39 -11.80 -2.99
N ALA A 67 0.99 -12.88 -2.48
CA ALA A 67 0.79 -13.30 -1.10
C ALA A 67 1.36 -12.26 -0.13
N GLY A 68 0.64 -12.07 0.98
CA GLY A 68 1.06 -11.24 2.10
C GLY A 68 1.39 -9.79 1.73
N VAL A 69 2.19 -9.18 2.59
CA VAL A 69 2.79 -7.85 2.45
C VAL A 69 4.24 -7.94 2.89
N VAL A 70 5.18 -7.39 2.11
CA VAL A 70 6.64 -7.39 2.40
C VAL A 70 7.27 -8.74 2.78
N GLY A 71 6.63 -9.86 2.43
CA GLY A 71 7.08 -11.22 2.78
C GLY A 71 6.31 -11.87 3.92
N ASP A 72 5.41 -11.13 4.58
CA ASP A 72 4.68 -11.55 5.77
C ASP A 72 3.17 -11.71 5.51
N GLN A 73 2.51 -12.58 6.27
CA GLN A 73 1.06 -12.72 6.36
C GLN A 73 0.61 -12.45 7.80
N PRO A 74 0.51 -11.17 8.22
CA PRO A 74 0.27 -10.83 9.61
C PRO A 74 -1.07 -11.34 10.11
N GLU A 75 -1.05 -11.86 11.32
CA GLU A 75 -2.20 -12.28 12.12
C GLU A 75 -2.50 -11.18 13.15
N LEU A 76 -3.76 -10.76 13.24
CA LEU A 76 -4.20 -9.63 14.07
C LEU A 76 -5.38 -10.06 14.94
N ASN A 77 -5.18 -10.05 16.26
CA ASN A 77 -6.28 -10.15 17.22
C ASN A 77 -7.06 -8.83 17.27
N PRO A 78 -8.24 -8.82 17.91
CA PRO A 78 -8.96 -7.58 18.22
C PRO A 78 -8.06 -6.56 18.94
N GLY A 79 -7.93 -5.37 18.35
CA GLY A 79 -7.09 -4.28 18.86
C GLY A 79 -5.65 -4.25 18.35
N ASP A 80 -5.18 -5.32 17.67
CA ASP A 80 -3.83 -5.36 17.10
C ASP A 80 -3.68 -4.41 15.91
N SER A 81 -2.45 -3.95 15.69
CA SER A 81 -2.08 -3.12 14.56
C SER A 81 -0.80 -3.65 13.92
N TYR A 82 -0.76 -3.66 12.58
CA TYR A 82 0.43 -3.99 11.81
C TYR A 82 0.80 -2.86 10.86
N GLN A 83 2.08 -2.54 10.82
CA GLN A 83 2.61 -1.47 10.00
C GLN A 83 3.74 -1.98 9.11
N TYR A 84 3.71 -1.60 7.84
CA TYR A 84 4.79 -1.88 6.90
C TYR A 84 5.04 -0.71 5.95
N THR A 85 6.23 -0.71 5.35
CA THR A 85 6.63 0.28 4.34
C THR A 85 7.05 -0.44 3.06
N SER A 86 6.65 0.08 1.91
CA SER A 86 7.06 -0.43 0.61
C SER A 86 7.18 0.72 -0.40
N GLY A 87 7.55 0.39 -1.65
CA GLY A 87 7.82 1.35 -2.71
C GLY A 87 6.99 1.11 -3.96
N CYS A 88 6.78 2.16 -4.73
CA CYS A 88 6.16 2.15 -6.04
C CYS A 88 6.96 3.07 -6.98
N PRO A 89 7.75 2.52 -7.92
CA PRO A 89 8.37 3.32 -8.97
C PRO A 89 7.32 3.72 -10.02
N LEU A 90 7.37 4.96 -10.47
CA LEU A 90 6.52 5.51 -11.53
C LEU A 90 7.39 6.19 -12.60
N SER A 91 6.89 6.16 -13.85
CA SER A 91 7.49 6.90 -14.97
C SER A 91 7.03 8.36 -15.06
N THR A 92 6.16 8.77 -14.13
CA THR A 92 5.54 10.10 -14.07
C THR A 92 5.66 10.67 -12.66
N PRO A 93 5.63 12.01 -12.50
CA PRO A 93 5.79 12.66 -11.20
C PRO A 93 4.62 12.40 -10.25
N SER A 94 3.50 11.85 -10.73
CA SER A 94 2.33 11.50 -9.92
C SER A 94 1.67 10.23 -10.44
N GLY A 95 0.88 9.59 -9.58
CA GLY A 95 0.04 8.45 -9.92
C GLY A 95 -0.98 8.17 -8.81
N ILE A 96 -1.85 7.21 -9.03
CA ILE A 96 -2.87 6.75 -8.09
C ILE A 96 -2.68 5.26 -7.87
N MET A 97 -2.74 4.82 -6.62
CA MET A 97 -2.78 3.41 -6.24
C MET A 97 -4.08 3.12 -5.52
N VAL A 98 -4.81 2.09 -5.97
CA VAL A 98 -6.02 1.59 -5.32
C VAL A 98 -5.91 0.08 -5.24
N GLY A 99 -6.47 -0.54 -4.20
CA GLY A 99 -6.30 -1.97 -4.01
C GLY A 99 -7.14 -2.53 -2.88
N HIS A 100 -6.90 -3.80 -2.59
CA HIS A 100 -7.52 -4.50 -1.47
C HIS A 100 -6.61 -5.59 -0.93
N TYR A 101 -6.84 -5.95 0.33
CA TYR A 101 -6.32 -7.16 0.94
C TYR A 101 -7.40 -8.24 0.95
N THR A 102 -6.94 -9.49 0.97
CA THR A 102 -7.76 -10.66 1.31
C THR A 102 -7.24 -11.26 2.59
#